data_AF-A0A838QEF4-F1
#
_entry.id   AF-A0A838QEF4-F1
#
_cell.length_a   1.000
_cell.length_b   1.000
_cell.length_c   1.000
_cell.angle_alpha   90.00
_cell.angle_beta   90.00
_cell.angle_gamma   90.00
#
_symmetry.space_group_name_H-M   'P 1'
#
loop_
_entity.id
_entity.type
_entity.pdbx_description
1 polymer ?
#
loop_
_entity_poly.entity_id
_entity_poly.type
_entity_poly.pdbx_seq_one_letter_code
_entity_poly.pdbx_strand_id
1 'polypeptide(L)' 'MAIEGPLHDIGIHDVFQLLDLARKSGRLRVRSQVRNNEGDVHFQSGAVVHATMRNNPHTLGALLRSAGKV' A
#
# COMPACT_ATOMS: atom_id res chain seq x y z
N MET A 1 15.65 -7.72 3.75
CA MET A 1 16.05 -7.36 2.37
C MET A 1 14.97 -6.49 1.75
N ALA A 2 15.30 -5.30 1.27
CA ALA A 2 14.38 -4.44 0.54
C ALA A 2 14.29 -4.93 -0.91
N ILE A 3 13.06 -5.01 -1.46
CA ILE A 3 12.84 -5.25 -2.89
C ILE A 3 12.61 -3.88 -3.50
N GLU A 4 13.46 -3.49 -4.45
CA GLU A 4 13.35 -2.21 -5.17
C GLU A 4 13.17 -2.52 -6.67
N GLY A 5 12.21 -1.85 -7.31
CA GLY A 5 11.92 -2.04 -8.73
C GLY A 5 10.80 -1.11 -9.22
N PRO A 6 10.73 -0.81 -10.52
CA PRO A 6 9.68 0.02 -11.10
C PRO A 6 8.31 -0.69 -11.03
N LEU A 7 7.38 -0.11 -10.28
CA LEU A 7 5.99 -0.60 -10.17
C LEU A 7 5.21 -0.58 -11.50
N HIS A 8 5.69 0.18 -12.49
CA HIS A 8 5.13 0.22 -13.84
C HIS A 8 5.19 -1.14 -14.52
N ASP A 9 6.28 -1.90 -14.33
CA ASP A 9 6.53 -3.14 -15.09
C ASP A 9 5.81 -4.36 -14.50
N ILE A 10 5.46 -4.32 -13.22
CA ILE A 10 4.83 -5.43 -12.49
C ILE A 10 3.37 -5.14 -12.17
N GLY A 11 2.92 -3.89 -12.23
CA GLY A 11 1.57 -3.53 -11.78
C GLY A 11 1.42 -3.67 -10.26
N ILE A 12 0.85 -2.66 -9.60
CA ILE A 12 0.77 -2.66 -8.13
C ILE A 12 -0.04 -3.84 -7.56
N HIS A 13 -0.99 -4.35 -8.34
CA HIS A 13 -1.81 -5.50 -7.97
C HIS A 13 -0.97 -6.78 -7.87
N ASP A 14 -0.09 -7.04 -8.82
CA ASP A 14 0.68 -8.29 -8.85
C ASP A 14 1.75 -8.30 -7.75
N VAL A 15 2.27 -7.12 -7.36
CA VAL A 15 3.11 -6.98 -6.17
C VAL A 15 2.35 -7.40 -4.91
N PHE A 16 1.09 -6.98 -4.76
CA PHE A 16 0.28 -7.36 -3.60
C PHE A 16 0.01 -8.86 -3.59
N GLN A 17 -0.33 -9.45 -4.74
CA GLN A 17 -0.52 -10.90 -4.86
C GLN A 17 0.74 -11.69 -4.51
N LEU A 18 1.90 -11.24 -4.98
CA LEU A 18 3.19 -11.86 -4.65
C LEU A 18 3.50 -11.79 -3.16
N LEU A 19 3.24 -10.65 -2.52
CA LEU A 19 3.44 -10.48 -1.09
C LEU A 19 2.50 -11.36 -0.26
N ASP A 20 1.26 -11.53 -0.72
CA ASP A 20 0.28 -12.42 -0.12
C ASP A 20 0.69 -13.90 -0.25
N LEU A 21 1.02 -14.34 -1.46
CA LEU A 21 1.47 -15.71 -1.75
C LEU A 21 2.74 -16.08 -0.96
N ALA A 22 3.70 -15.16 -0.90
CA ALA A 22 4.92 -15.34 -0.13
C ALA A 22 4.72 -15.17 1.39
N ARG A 23 3.49 -14.83 1.84
CA ARG A 23 3.12 -14.58 3.25
C ARG A 23 4.05 -13.57 3.92
N LYS A 24 4.51 -12.56 3.16
CA LYS A 24 5.55 -11.64 3.61
C LYS A 24 4.96 -10.60 4.56
N SER A 25 5.71 -10.31 5.63
CA SER A 25 5.43 -9.17 6.51
C SER A 25 6.43 -8.06 6.25
N GLY A 26 6.01 -6.80 6.40
CA GLY A 26 6.89 -5.64 6.24
C GLY A 26 6.18 -4.41 5.71
N ARG A 27 6.96 -3.45 5.20
CA ARG A 27 6.46 -2.21 4.61
C ARG A 27 6.82 -2.13 3.14
N LEU A 28 5.82 -1.89 2.29
CA LEU A 28 5.98 -1.50 0.89
C LEU A 28 5.83 0.02 0.79
N ARG A 29 6.86 0.70 0.27
CA ARG A 29 6.80 2.13 -0.02
C ARG A 29 6.61 2.33 -1.51
N VAL A 30 5.54 3.04 -1.87
CA VAL A 30 5.15 3.33 -3.25
C VAL A 30 5.37 4.81 -3.49
N ARG A 31 6.19 5.16 -4.49
CA ARG A 31 6.45 6.56 -4.87
C ARG A 31 5.93 6.80 -6.27
N SER A 32 5.22 7.91 -6.45
CA SER A 32 4.76 8.38 -7.76
C SER A 32 5.36 9.75 -8.04
N GLN A 33 6.25 9.82 -9.03
CA GLN A 33 6.82 11.09 -9.49
C GLN A 33 5.74 11.94 -10.17
N VAL A 34 4.89 11.33 -11.00
CA VAL A 34 3.82 12.02 -11.74
C VAL A 34 2.83 12.74 -10.81
N ARG A 35 2.46 12.09 -9.70
CA ARG A 35 1.53 12.67 -8.72
C ARG A 35 2.23 13.42 -7.59
N ASN A 36 3.56 13.53 -7.63
CA ASN A 36 4.41 14.04 -6.56
C ASN A 36 3.93 13.57 -5.18
N ASN A 37 3.72 12.26 -5.04
CA ASN A 37 3.11 11.65 -3.87
C ASN A 37 3.80 10.34 -3.52
N GLU A 38 3.67 9.92 -2.27
CA GLU A 38 4.15 8.64 -1.78
C GLU A 38 3.14 8.02 -0.83
N GLY A 39 3.13 6.69 -0.75
CA GLY A 39 2.32 5.95 0.20
C GLY A 39 3.07 4.77 0.78
N ASP A 40 2.68 4.40 2.00
CA ASP A 40 3.20 3.25 2.72
C ASP A 40 2.08 2.24 2.93
N VAL A 41 2.39 0.97 2.68
CA VAL A 41 1.47 -0.16 2.92
C VAL A 41 2.18 -1.16 3.82
N HIS A 42 1.57 -1.51 4.94
CA HIS A 42 2.10 -2.47 5.90
C HIS A 42 1.39 -3.81 5.72
N PHE A 43 2.19 -4.86 5.67
CA PHE A 43 1.76 -6.23 5.50
C PHE A 43 2.09 -7.04 6.76
N GLN A 44 1.16 -7.91 7.14
CA GLN A 44 1.35 -8.94 8.15
C GLN A 44 0.90 -10.28 7.57
N SER A 45 1.84 -11.20 7.39
CA SER A 45 1.58 -12.53 6.83
C SER A 45 0.84 -12.50 5.48
N GLY A 46 1.18 -11.53 4.61
CA GLY A 46 0.52 -11.34 3.32
C GLY A 46 -0.67 -10.39 3.32
N ALA A 47 -1.32 -10.18 4.47
CA ALA A 47 -2.48 -9.29 4.59
C ALA A 47 -2.07 -7.83 4.77
N VAL A 48 -2.78 -6.90 4.12
CA VAL A 48 -2.64 -5.46 4.35
C VAL A 48 -3.29 -5.10 5.68
N VAL A 49 -2.49 -4.57 6.62
CA VAL A 49 -2.97 -4.16 7.96
C VAL A 49 -3.02 -2.66 8.13
N HIS A 50 -2.31 -1.90 7.28
CA HIS A 50 -2.29 -0.45 7.32
C HIS A 50 -1.88 0.14 5.97
N ALA A 51 -2.46 1.27 5.58
CA ALA A 51 -2.07 2.00 4.38
C ALA A 51 -2.22 3.52 4.61
N THR A 52 -1.22 4.30 4.18
CA THR A 52 -1.25 5.77 4.23
C THR A 52 -0.67 6.37 2.95
N MET A 53 -1.04 7.63 2.69
CA MET A 53 -0.44 8.44 1.63
C MET A 53 -0.03 9.80 2.20
N ARG A 54 1.09 10.35 1.74
CA ARG A 54 1.59 11.66 2.17
C ARG A 54 0.53 12.75 2.01
N ASN A 55 -0.18 12.74 0.89
CA ASN A 55 -1.15 13.79 0.56
C ASN A 55 -2.58 13.47 1.03
N ASN A 56 -2.80 12.31 1.65
CA ASN A 56 -4.09 11.93 2.21
C ASN A 56 -3.88 11.10 3.49
N PRO A 57 -3.81 11.78 4.66
CA PRO A 57 -3.58 11.13 5.94
C PRO A 57 -4.84 10.46 6.51
N HIS A 58 -5.97 10.50 5.80
CA HIS A 58 -7.21 9.91 6.29
C HIS A 58 -7.10 8.39 6.21
N THR A 59 -7.23 7.74 7.37
CA THR A 59 -7.29 6.27 7.46
C THR A 59 -8.53 5.77 6.72
N LEU A 60 -8.49 4.53 6.21
CA LEU A 60 -9.67 3.90 5.61
C LEU A 60 -10.89 3.98 6.55
N GLY A 61 -10.69 3.81 7.86
CA GLY A 61 -11.75 3.98 8.86
C GLY A 61 -12.31 5.40 8.92
N ALA A 62 -11.46 6.43 8.82
CA ALA A 62 -11.93 7.82 8.74
C ALA A 62 -12.71 8.08 7.44
N LEU A 63 -12.27 7.51 6.33
CA LEU A 63 -12.96 7.62 5.04
C LEU A 63 -14.33 6.92 5.07
N LEU A 64 -14.40 5.69 5.57
CA LEU A 64 -15.66 4.92 5.68
C LEU A 64 -16.67 5.63 6.59
N ARG A 65 -16.22 6.18 7.72
CA ARG A 65 -17.06 6.95 8.63
C ARG A 65 -17.57 8.24 7.98
N SER A 66 -16.69 8.97 7.28
CA SER A 66 -17.09 10.19 6.54
C SER A 66 -18.08 9.90 5.41
N ALA A 67 -18.01 8.71 4.81
CA ALA A 67 -18.89 8.24 3.75
C ALA A 67 -20.19 7.58 4.28
N GLY A 68 -20.40 7.54 5.61
CA GLY A 68 -21.58 6.94 6.24
C GLY A 68 -21.69 5.42 6.00
N LYS A 69 -20.56 4.73 5.83
CA LYS A 69 -20.50 3.28 5.58
C LYS A 69 -20.32 2.46 6.86
N VAL A 70 -19.99 3.11 7.97
CA VAL A 70 -19.88 2.57 9.34
C VAL A 70 -20.22 3.66 10.35
#